data_AF-A0A2N5A4L7-F1
#
_entry.id   AF-A0A2N5A4L7-F1
#
_cell.length_a   1.000
_cell.length_b   1.000
_cell.length_c   1.000
_cell.angle_alpha   90.00
_cell.angle_beta   90.00
_cell.angle_gamma   90.00
#
_symmetry.space_group_name_H-M   'P 1'
#
loop_
_entity.id
_entity.type
_entity.pdbx_description
1 polymer ?
#
loop_
_entity_poly.entity_id
_entity_poly.type
_entity_poly.pdbx_seq_one_letter_code
_entity_poly.pdbx_strand_id
1 'polypeptide(L)'
;MKSLYLALGLMTLSLTTYAAFLSPADRDSVEQQQQQLLRQNQQQRESLERATPSLHAAMPAQAEASDGPCFSIHRIALDGATLIDPRQQQKIVQPWLGQCMDIA
;
A
#
# COMPACT_ATOMS: atom_id res chain seq x y z
N MET A 1 -60.84 19.50 7.48
CA MET A 1 -60.47 18.24 8.19
C MET A 1 -60.63 17.01 7.31
N LYS A 2 -61.79 16.74 6.68
CA LYS A 2 -62.01 15.59 5.78
C LYS A 2 -61.03 15.49 4.59
N SER A 3 -60.70 16.62 3.96
CA SER A 3 -59.72 16.69 2.86
C SER A 3 -58.29 16.36 3.31
N LEU A 4 -57.96 16.58 4.59
CA LEU A 4 -56.65 16.27 5.16
C LEU A 4 -56.49 14.75 5.33
N TYR A 5 -57.56 14.05 5.76
CA TYR A 5 -57.57 12.59 5.85
C TYR A 5 -57.49 11.91 4.48
N LEU A 6 -58.13 12.49 3.46
CA LEU A 6 -58.00 11.99 2.09
C LEU A 6 -56.58 12.15 1.54
N ALA A 7 -55.95 13.30 1.75
CA ALA A 7 -54.57 13.54 1.35
C ALA A 7 -53.59 12.62 2.10
N LEU A 8 -53.81 12.41 3.41
CA LEU A 8 -53.00 11.52 4.24
C LEU A 8 -53.12 10.05 3.78
N GLY A 9 -54.33 9.59 3.44
CA GLY A 9 -54.56 8.24 2.93
C GLY A 9 -54.00 8.00 1.53
N LEU A 10 -53.98 9.01 0.65
CA LEU A 10 -53.35 8.93 -0.66
C LEU A 10 -51.82 8.89 -0.57
N MET A 11 -51.26 9.63 0.39
CA MET A 11 -49.82 9.62 0.63
C MET A 11 -49.33 8.27 1.15
N THR A 12 -50.06 7.62 2.07
CA THR A 12 -49.65 6.29 2.59
C THR A 12 -49.75 5.18 1.55
N LEU A 13 -50.71 5.24 0.61
CA LEU A 13 -50.84 4.26 -0.47
C LEU A 13 -49.67 4.32 -1.46
N SER A 14 -49.06 5.50 -1.62
CA SER A 14 -47.96 5.77 -2.55
C SER A 14 -46.59 5.25 -2.06
N LEU A 15 -46.46 4.85 -0.79
CA LEU A 15 -45.20 4.36 -0.19
C LEU A 15 -45.06 2.83 -0.19
N THR A 16 -45.87 2.11 -0.96
CA THR A 16 -45.74 0.64 -1.09
C THR A 16 -44.51 0.28 -1.95
N THR A 17 -43.33 0.25 -1.33
CA THR A 17 -42.12 -0.28 -1.95
C THR A 17 -42.21 -1.80 -1.99
N TYR A 18 -42.58 -2.36 -3.14
CA TYR A 18 -42.45 -3.79 -3.38
C TYR A 18 -40.98 -4.16 -3.52
N ALA A 19 -40.36 -4.61 -2.42
CA ALA A 19 -39.12 -5.36 -2.50
C ALA A 19 -39.44 -6.74 -3.09
N ALA A 20 -39.14 -6.93 -4.38
CA ALA A 20 -39.27 -8.24 -5.00
C ALA A 20 -38.36 -9.23 -4.25
N PHE A 21 -38.93 -10.34 -3.77
CA PHE A 21 -38.14 -11.40 -3.18
C PHE A 21 -37.22 -11.96 -4.28
N LEU A 22 -35.91 -11.89 -4.06
CA LEU A 22 -34.91 -12.50 -4.93
C LEU A 22 -35.26 -13.98 -5.13
N SER A 23 -35.39 -14.39 -6.39
CA SER A 23 -35.60 -15.79 -6.72
C SER A 23 -34.40 -16.62 -6.24
N PRO A 24 -34.55 -17.93 -6.02
CA PRO A 24 -33.43 -18.79 -5.65
C PRO A 24 -32.22 -18.63 -6.59
N ALA A 25 -32.45 -18.51 -7.90
CA ALA A 25 -31.40 -18.31 -8.89
C ALA A 25 -30.67 -16.97 -8.73
N ASP A 26 -31.40 -15.88 -8.41
CA ASP A 26 -30.78 -14.58 -8.16
C ASP A 26 -29.92 -14.62 -6.89
N ARG A 27 -30.39 -15.33 -5.85
CA ARG A 27 -29.62 -15.50 -4.61
C ARG A 27 -28.31 -16.25 -4.85
N ASP A 28 -28.36 -17.36 -5.59
CA ASP A 28 -27.17 -18.15 -5.94
C ASP A 28 -26.15 -17.29 -6.70
N SER A 29 -26.61 -16.46 -7.65
CA SER A 29 -25.73 -15.58 -8.42
C SER A 29 -25.03 -14.54 -7.56
N VAL A 30 -25.75 -13.96 -6.58
CA VAL A 30 -25.21 -12.98 -5.64
C VAL A 30 -24.19 -13.64 -4.71
N GLU A 31 -24.48 -14.82 -4.19
CA GLU A 31 -23.55 -15.57 -3.34
C GLU A 31 -22.26 -15.91 -4.08
N GLN A 32 -22.36 -16.39 -5.34
CA GLN A 32 -21.20 -16.67 -6.18
C GLN A 32 -20.35 -15.42 -6.42
N GLN A 33 -21.00 -14.28 -6.69
CA GLN A 33 -20.30 -13.02 -6.91
C GLN A 33 -19.58 -12.54 -5.65
N GLN A 34 -20.21 -12.66 -4.48
CA GLN A 34 -19.59 -12.32 -3.20
C GLN A 34 -18.40 -13.22 -2.88
N GLN A 35 -18.54 -14.53 -3.06
CA GLN A 35 -17.43 -15.47 -2.85
C GLN A 35 -16.26 -15.19 -3.79
N GLN A 36 -16.54 -14.86 -5.05
CA GLN A 36 -15.51 -14.48 -6.02
C GLN A 36 -14.78 -13.20 -5.57
N LEU A 37 -15.52 -12.19 -5.11
CA LEU A 37 -14.93 -10.95 -4.62
C LEU A 37 -14.02 -11.19 -3.40
N LEU A 38 -14.47 -12.01 -2.44
CA LEU A 38 -13.68 -12.36 -1.26
C LEU A 38 -12.38 -13.07 -1.65
N ARG A 39 -12.46 -14.04 -2.57
CA ARG A 39 -11.27 -14.75 -3.09
C ARG A 39 -10.29 -13.81 -3.77
N GLN A 40 -10.77 -12.86 -4.58
CA GLN A 40 -9.92 -11.87 -5.23
C GLN A 40 -9.22 -10.94 -4.22
N ASN A 41 -9.96 -10.45 -3.23
CA ASN A 41 -9.38 -9.61 -2.17
C ASN A 41 -8.31 -10.36 -1.38
N GLN A 42 -8.53 -11.64 -1.07
CA GLN A 42 -7.54 -12.46 -0.39
C GLN A 42 -6.26 -12.60 -1.23
N GLN A 43 -6.39 -12.98 -2.51
CA GLN A 43 -5.25 -13.11 -3.41
C GLN A 43 -4.46 -11.81 -3.55
N GLN A 44 -5.16 -10.66 -3.62
CA GLN A 44 -4.53 -9.35 -3.65
C GLN A 44 -3.70 -9.10 -2.39
N ARG A 45 -4.23 -9.39 -1.20
CA ARG A 45 -3.50 -9.21 0.07
C ARG A 45 -2.27 -10.10 0.13
N GLU A 46 -2.38 -11.36 -0.22
CA GLU A 46 -1.25 -12.31 -0.25
C GLU A 46 -0.18 -11.90 -1.26
N SER A 47 -0.57 -11.30 -2.40
CA SER A 47 0.37 -10.78 -3.39
C SER A 47 1.15 -9.58 -2.86
N LEU A 48 0.49 -8.68 -2.13
CA LEU A 48 1.12 -7.51 -1.51
C LEU A 48 2.05 -7.92 -0.38
N GLU A 49 1.62 -8.87 0.45
CA GLU A 49 2.43 -9.40 1.55
C GLU A 49 3.72 -10.04 1.02
N ARG A 50 3.63 -10.84 -0.05
CA ARG A 50 4.82 -11.44 -0.70
C ARG A 50 5.70 -10.42 -1.41
N ALA A 51 5.12 -9.34 -1.93
CA ALA A 51 5.87 -8.32 -2.66
C ALA A 51 6.52 -7.26 -1.75
N THR A 52 6.08 -7.17 -0.48
CA THR A 52 6.62 -6.20 0.47
C THR A 52 8.03 -6.64 0.87
N PRO A 53 9.09 -5.92 0.48
CA PRO A 53 10.43 -6.21 0.97
C PRO A 53 10.42 -6.05 2.49
N SER A 54 11.14 -6.91 3.21
CA SER A 54 11.34 -6.70 4.64
C SER A 54 11.99 -5.32 4.83
N LEU A 55 11.22 -4.37 5.35
CA LEU A 55 11.72 -3.06 5.80
C LEU A 55 12.51 -3.24 7.09
N HIS A 56 13.49 -4.15 7.11
CA HIS A 56 14.56 -4.04 8.07
C HIS A 56 15.46 -2.91 7.54
N ALA A 57 15.10 -1.68 7.90
CA ALA A 57 16.08 -0.63 7.93
C ALA A 57 17.18 -1.12 8.88
N ALA A 58 18.30 -1.59 8.32
CA ALA A 58 19.48 -1.85 9.12
C ALA A 58 19.78 -0.55 9.84
N MET A 59 19.66 -0.56 11.17
CA MET A 59 20.07 0.56 11.98
C MET A 59 21.55 0.79 11.63
N PRO A 60 21.95 1.98 11.18
CA PRO A 60 23.34 2.21 10.81
C PRO A 60 24.18 1.85 12.03
N ALA A 61 25.06 0.86 11.86
CA ALA A 61 26.02 0.50 12.89
C ALA A 61 26.75 1.79 13.26
N GLN A 62 26.82 2.08 14.56
CA GLN A 62 27.63 3.18 15.05
C GLN A 62 29.06 2.92 14.55
N ALA A 63 29.62 3.87 13.82
CA ALA A 63 30.99 3.78 13.35
C ALA A 63 31.88 3.75 14.59
N GLU A 64 32.39 2.58 14.93
CA GLU A 64 33.42 2.42 15.95
C GLU A 64 34.66 3.18 15.47
N ALA A 65 35.25 3.99 16.35
CA ALA A 65 36.48 4.68 16.03
C ALA A 65 37.59 3.65 15.84
N SER A 66 38.04 3.49 14.61
CA SER A 66 39.20 2.67 14.31
C SER A 66 40.48 3.39 14.66
N ASP A 67 41.28 2.72 15.49
CA ASP A 67 42.63 3.17 15.89
C ASP A 67 43.69 2.76 14.85
N GLY A 68 43.26 2.20 13.72
CA GLY A 68 44.10 1.69 12.65
C GLY A 68 44.34 2.70 11.52
N PRO A 69 45.23 2.37 10.56
CA PRO A 69 45.43 3.18 9.37
C PRO A 69 44.13 3.23 8.54
N CYS A 70 43.72 4.44 8.17
CA CYS A 70 42.53 4.70 7.36
C CYS A 70 42.90 5.43 6.06
N PHE A 71 41.99 5.36 5.08
CA PHE A 71 42.13 5.99 3.77
C PHE A 71 41.14 7.15 3.65
N SER A 72 41.60 8.30 3.18
CA SER A 72 40.70 9.42 2.90
C SER A 72 39.96 9.19 1.58
N ILE A 73 38.63 9.25 1.62
CA ILE A 73 37.81 9.05 0.43
C ILE A 73 37.56 10.39 -0.26
N HIS A 74 38.13 10.58 -1.45
CA HIS A 74 37.93 11.81 -2.24
C HIS A 74 36.89 11.68 -3.34
N ARG A 75 36.67 10.47 -3.84
CA ARG A 75 35.73 10.20 -4.93
C ARG A 75 35.16 8.80 -4.78
N ILE A 76 33.85 8.68 -4.98
CA ILE A 76 33.14 7.42 -5.12
C ILE A 76 32.46 7.44 -6.47
N ALA A 77 32.74 6.44 -7.31
CA ALA A 77 32.06 6.23 -8.59
C ALA A 77 31.13 5.02 -8.46
N LEU A 78 29.89 5.17 -8.93
CA LEU A 78 28.90 4.10 -8.93
C LEU A 78 28.76 3.53 -10.34
N ASP A 79 29.41 2.40 -10.60
CA ASP A 79 29.32 1.72 -11.90
C ASP A 79 28.05 0.85 -11.97
N GLY A 80 27.34 0.91 -13.09
CA GLY A 80 26.11 0.12 -13.31
C GLY A 80 24.85 0.64 -12.62
N ALA A 81 24.88 1.79 -11.95
CA ALA A 81 23.75 2.41 -11.25
C ALA A 81 22.72 3.05 -12.20
N THR A 82 22.17 2.28 -13.13
CA THR A 82 21.29 2.77 -14.21
C THR A 82 19.86 3.12 -13.75
N LEU A 83 19.42 2.58 -12.62
CA LEU A 83 18.06 2.77 -12.09
C LEU A 83 17.94 3.96 -11.11
N ILE A 84 19.06 4.59 -10.73
CA ILE A 84 19.10 5.66 -9.72
C ILE A 84 19.47 6.97 -10.41
N ASP A 85 18.67 8.02 -10.22
CA ASP A 85 18.97 9.34 -10.78
C ASP A 85 20.31 9.88 -10.24
N PRO A 86 21.12 10.57 -11.06
CA PRO A 86 22.41 11.10 -10.63
C PRO A 86 22.37 11.95 -9.35
N ARG A 87 21.27 12.70 -9.10
CA ARG A 87 21.13 13.49 -7.86
C ARG A 87 20.94 12.60 -6.64
N GLN A 88 20.24 11.47 -6.79
CA GLN A 88 20.11 10.49 -5.71
C GLN A 88 21.43 9.74 -5.47
N GLN A 89 22.15 9.39 -6.54
CA GLN A 89 23.49 8.82 -6.42
C GLN A 89 24.41 9.75 -5.61
N GLN A 90 24.41 11.04 -5.93
CA GLN A 90 25.20 12.03 -5.19
C GLN A 90 24.81 12.10 -3.71
N LYS A 91 23.52 12.01 -3.38
CA LYS A 91 23.04 12.00 -1.98
C LYS A 91 23.52 10.77 -1.21
N ILE A 92 23.61 9.61 -1.87
CA ILE A 92 24.09 8.36 -1.25
C ILE A 92 25.57 8.44 -0.91
N VAL A 93 26.39 9.00 -1.81
CA VAL A 93 27.86 9.04 -1.63
C VAL A 93 28.33 10.19 -0.75
N GLN A 94 27.59 11.29 -0.67
CA GLN A 94 28.02 12.53 -0.01
C GLN A 94 28.46 12.36 1.46
N PRO A 95 27.80 11.55 2.30
CA PRO A 95 28.20 11.37 3.69
C PRO A 95 29.63 10.81 3.88
N TRP A 96 30.14 10.08 2.87
CA TRP A 96 31.41 9.36 2.95
C TRP A 96 32.59 10.16 2.38
N LEU A 97 32.32 11.22 1.61
CA LEU A 97 33.38 12.03 1.00
C LEU A 97 34.10 12.86 2.06
N GLY A 98 35.43 12.84 2.01
CA GLY A 98 36.30 13.51 2.97
C GLY A 98 36.45 12.79 4.30
N GLN A 99 35.78 11.65 4.49
CA GLN A 99 35.95 10.83 5.69
C GLN A 99 37.19 9.93 5.56
N CYS A 100 37.78 9.61 6.71
CA CYS A 100 38.80 8.57 6.81
C CYS A 100 38.10 7.24 7.11
N MET A 101 38.25 6.27 6.23
CA MET A 101 37.59 4.96 6.33
C MET A 101 38.63 3.84 6.37
N ASP A 102 38.36 2.81 7.14
CA ASP A 102 39.08 1.54 7.11
C ASP A 102 38.26 0.45 6.38
N ILE A 103 38.74 -0.79 6.42
CA ILE A 103 38.12 -1.97 5.78
C ILE A 103 37.67 -2.99 6.85
N ALA A 104 37.34 -2.54 8.07
CA ALA A 104 37.03 -3.45 9.20
C ALA A 104 35.98 -4.51 8.88
#